data_AF-A0A1I5LDV6-F1
#
_entry.id   AF-A0A1I5LDV6-F1
#
_cell.length_a   1.000
_cell.length_b   1.000
_cell.length_c   1.000
_cell.angle_alpha   90.00
_cell.angle_beta   90.00
_cell.angle_gamma   90.00
#
_symmetry.space_group_name_H-M   'P 1'
#
loop_
_entity.id
_entity.type
_entity.pdbx_description
1 polymer ?
#
loop_
_entity_poly.entity_id
_entity_poly.type
_entity_poly.pdbx_seq_one_letter_code
_entity_poly.pdbx_strand_id
1 'polypeptide(L)'
;MSRSQHHKRLAWFTAGGLGIALVAVIVDVTLPPGETLWHMVAAPEEDGGWKFVEIDGVDVSDGGYSLGVRWGEISGFHDGCNSCGFEDLDQPRGALDRSMICTLQACEEKPNDVLFARFAFGTPQMRVENDRLILSQPGHRAVLVRPPAR
;
A
#
# COMPACT_ATOMS: atom_id res chain seq x y z
N MET A 1 12.27 -56.38 -11.49
CA MET A 1 12.17 -55.08 -10.76
C MET A 1 10.81 -55.03 -10.07
N SER A 2 10.80 -54.83 -8.75
CA SER A 2 9.68 -55.12 -7.84
C SER A 2 8.64 -53.99 -7.79
N ARG A 3 7.35 -54.33 -7.97
CA ARG A 3 6.17 -53.45 -7.81
C ARG A 3 6.20 -52.61 -6.52
N SER A 4 6.88 -53.08 -5.47
CA SER A 4 7.01 -52.39 -4.18
C SER A 4 7.70 -51.02 -4.25
N GLN A 5 8.64 -50.81 -5.18
CA GLN A 5 9.35 -49.52 -5.31
C GLN A 5 8.51 -48.42 -5.97
N HIS A 6 7.54 -48.77 -6.82
CA HIS A 6 6.66 -47.79 -7.47
C HIS A 6 5.68 -47.14 -6.48
N HIS A 7 5.13 -47.91 -5.53
CA HIS A 7 4.18 -47.38 -4.54
C HIS A 7 4.83 -46.44 -3.53
N LYS A 8 6.09 -46.69 -3.14
CA LYS A 8 6.83 -45.81 -2.22
C LYS A 8 7.11 -44.43 -2.84
N ARG A 9 7.50 -44.39 -4.12
CA ARG A 9 7.72 -43.12 -4.82
C ARG A 9 6.42 -42.34 -4.99
N LEU A 10 5.32 -43.02 -5.35
CA LEU A 10 4.01 -42.37 -5.48
C LEU A 10 3.50 -41.78 -4.16
N ALA A 11 3.71 -42.49 -3.04
CA ALA A 11 3.36 -42.01 -1.70
C ALA A 11 4.18 -40.77 -1.27
N TRP A 12 5.47 -40.73 -1.62
CA TRP A 12 6.31 -39.55 -1.36
C TRP A 12 5.89 -38.34 -2.20
N PHE A 13 5.54 -38.55 -3.48
CA PHE A 13 5.03 -37.46 -4.33
C PHE A 13 3.67 -36.94 -3.84
N THR A 14 2.77 -37.82 -3.41
CA THR A 14 1.47 -37.40 -2.87
C THR A 14 1.61 -36.70 -1.53
N ALA A 15 2.42 -37.22 -0.60
CA ALA A 15 2.67 -36.56 0.68
C ALA A 15 3.39 -35.21 0.51
N GLY A 16 4.36 -35.11 -0.40
CA GLY A 16 5.03 -33.85 -0.73
C GLY A 16 4.09 -32.83 -1.36
N GLY A 17 3.22 -33.27 -2.29
CA GLY A 17 2.21 -32.41 -2.90
C GLY A 17 1.17 -31.91 -1.90
N LEU A 18 0.68 -32.78 -1.00
CA LEU A 18 -0.23 -32.41 0.08
C LEU A 18 0.42 -31.43 1.07
N GLY A 19 1.70 -31.60 1.37
CA GLY A 19 2.44 -30.66 2.22
C GLY A 19 2.50 -29.26 1.61
N ILE A 20 2.80 -29.14 0.32
CA ILE A 20 2.84 -27.85 -0.39
C ILE A 20 1.45 -27.20 -0.44
N ALA A 21 0.40 -27.99 -0.74
CA ALA A 21 -0.96 -27.49 -0.78
C ALA A 21 -1.42 -26.97 0.60
N LEU A 22 -1.09 -27.68 1.68
CA LEU A 22 -1.42 -27.26 3.04
C LEU A 22 -0.72 -25.94 3.41
N VAL A 23 0.57 -25.80 3.06
CA VAL A 23 1.32 -24.55 3.28
C VAL A 23 0.69 -23.39 2.51
N ALA A 24 0.32 -23.59 1.25
CA ALA A 24 -0.34 -22.56 0.45
C ALA A 24 -1.67 -22.09 1.07
N VAL A 25 -2.50 -23.04 1.55
CA VAL A 25 -3.77 -22.72 2.22
C VAL A 25 -3.54 -21.97 3.53
N ILE A 26 -2.57 -22.39 4.35
CA ILE A 26 -2.25 -21.70 5.61
C ILE A 26 -1.81 -20.27 5.34
N VAL A 27 -0.95 -20.07 4.34
CA VAL A 27 -0.45 -18.74 4.00
C VAL A 27 -1.58 -17.83 3.52
N ASP A 28 -2.46 -18.33 2.65
CA ASP A 28 -3.61 -17.57 2.14
C ASP A 28 -4.56 -17.12 3.28
N VAL A 29 -4.79 -17.97 4.28
CA VAL A 29 -5.68 -17.65 5.42
C VAL A 29 -5.03 -16.68 6.42
N THR A 30 -3.70 -16.61 6.47
CA THR A 30 -2.99 -15.69 7.39
C THR A 30 -2.80 -14.28 6.84
N LEU A 31 -3.06 -14.06 5.55
CA LEU A 31 -2.84 -12.76 4.93
C LEU A 31 -3.98 -11.79 5.25
N PRO A 32 -3.66 -10.51 5.58
CA PRO A 32 -4.67 -9.47 5.68
C PRO A 32 -5.51 -9.39 4.39
N PRO A 33 -6.81 -9.04 4.47
CA PRO A 33 -7.64 -8.85 3.29
C PRO A 33 -6.97 -7.93 2.28
N GLY A 34 -6.76 -8.45 1.07
CA GLY A 34 -6.10 -7.74 -0.02
C GLY A 34 -4.60 -7.99 -0.11
N GLU A 35 -3.87 -8.45 0.91
CA GLU A 35 -2.46 -8.84 0.74
C GLU A 35 -2.33 -10.17 0.00
N THR A 36 -1.46 -10.21 -1.01
CA THR A 36 -1.12 -11.46 -1.71
C THR A 36 0.31 -11.86 -1.38
N LEU A 37 0.60 -13.16 -1.46
CA LEU A 37 1.96 -13.68 -1.39
C LEU A 37 2.95 -12.94 -2.29
N TRP A 38 2.47 -12.55 -3.48
CA TRP A 38 3.25 -11.79 -4.44
C TRP A 38 3.57 -10.39 -3.96
N HIS A 39 2.63 -9.74 -3.27
CA HIS A 39 2.84 -8.42 -2.71
C HIS A 39 3.96 -8.44 -1.66
N MET A 40 4.00 -9.42 -0.76
CA MET A 40 5.07 -9.51 0.23
C MET A 40 6.47 -9.67 -0.36
N VAL A 41 6.59 -10.28 -1.55
CA VAL A 41 7.88 -10.57 -2.19
C VAL A 41 8.30 -9.51 -3.21
N ALA A 42 7.33 -8.84 -3.84
CA ALA A 42 7.55 -7.92 -4.95
C ALA A 42 7.06 -6.49 -4.68
N ALA A 43 6.67 -6.17 -3.44
CA ALA A 43 6.27 -4.82 -3.05
C ALA A 43 7.38 -3.80 -3.38
N PRO A 44 7.06 -2.70 -4.07
CA PRO A 44 7.95 -1.55 -4.17
C PRO A 44 8.33 -1.00 -2.80
N GLU A 45 9.51 -0.38 -2.68
CA GLU A 45 9.99 0.20 -1.42
C GLU A 45 9.08 1.33 -0.90
N GLU A 46 8.37 1.99 -1.83
CA GLU A 46 7.39 3.02 -1.55
C GLU A 46 6.16 2.50 -0.80
N ASP A 47 5.90 1.20 -0.76
CA ASP A 47 4.67 0.66 -0.18
C ASP A 47 4.58 0.86 1.34
N GLY A 48 3.34 0.95 1.83
CA GLY A 48 2.99 1.14 3.23
C GLY A 48 2.39 2.51 3.54
N GLY A 49 2.24 2.79 4.84
CA GLY A 49 1.74 4.08 5.33
C GLY A 49 2.85 5.12 5.45
N TRP A 50 2.53 6.36 5.08
CA TRP A 50 3.45 7.50 5.12
C TRP A 50 2.77 8.74 5.67
N LYS A 51 3.45 9.45 6.58
CA LYS A 51 2.97 10.70 7.18
C LYS A 51 3.71 11.89 6.57
N PHE A 52 2.99 12.92 6.14
CA PHE A 52 3.61 14.14 5.65
C PHE A 52 4.33 14.88 6.77
N VAL A 53 5.51 15.41 6.46
CA VAL A 53 6.28 16.28 7.35
C VAL A 53 6.59 17.63 6.70
N GLU A 54 6.72 17.68 5.38
CA GLU A 54 6.97 18.92 4.64
C GLU A 54 6.23 18.91 3.31
N ILE A 55 5.61 20.03 2.93
CA ILE A 55 5.07 20.27 1.59
C ILE A 55 5.53 21.65 1.13
N ASP A 56 6.21 21.72 -0.03
CA ASP A 56 6.73 22.96 -0.62
C ASP A 56 7.55 23.82 0.36
N GLY A 57 8.28 23.17 1.28
CA GLY A 57 9.08 23.82 2.32
C GLY A 57 8.29 24.25 3.57
N VAL A 58 6.98 24.00 3.62
CA VAL A 58 6.13 24.25 4.80
C VAL A 58 6.09 22.99 5.66
N ASP A 59 6.36 23.13 6.97
CA ASP A 59 6.19 22.05 7.94
C ASP A 59 4.69 21.74 8.13
N VAL A 60 4.32 20.49 7.89
CA VAL A 60 2.93 20.00 8.01
C VAL A 60 2.82 18.81 8.96
N SER A 61 3.87 18.54 9.74
CA SER A 61 3.98 17.34 10.59
C SER A 61 2.87 17.21 11.65
N ASP A 62 2.31 18.33 12.11
CA ASP A 62 1.20 18.35 13.07
C ASP A 62 -0.19 18.33 12.41
N GLY A 63 -0.27 18.43 11.09
CA GLY A 63 -1.54 18.48 10.36
C GLY A 63 -2.33 17.16 10.35
N GLY A 64 -1.68 16.05 10.71
CA GLY A 64 -2.27 14.71 10.67
C GLY A 64 -2.35 14.11 9.27
N TYR A 65 -1.74 14.75 8.27
CA TYR A 65 -1.78 14.29 6.88
C TYR A 65 -1.00 13.00 6.68
N SER A 66 -1.61 12.02 6.03
CA SER A 66 -0.95 10.77 5.67
C SER A 66 -1.49 10.17 4.37
N LEU A 67 -0.74 9.25 3.78
CA LEU A 67 -1.17 8.46 2.64
C LEU A 67 -0.81 6.99 2.82
N GLY A 68 -1.56 6.12 2.15
CA GLY A 68 -1.19 4.74 1.91
C GLY A 68 -0.67 4.59 0.49
N VAL A 69 0.45 3.87 0.34
CA VAL A 69 0.96 3.41 -0.95
C VAL A 69 0.85 1.90 -1.03
N ARG A 70 0.43 1.42 -2.19
CA ARG A 70 0.36 0.01 -2.53
C ARG A 70 0.68 -0.18 -4.00
N TRP A 71 1.58 -1.12 -4.30
CA TRP A 71 2.08 -1.35 -5.65
C TRP A 71 2.63 -0.10 -6.33
N GLY A 72 3.27 0.79 -5.55
CA GLY A 72 3.76 2.07 -6.07
C GLY A 72 2.62 3.01 -6.49
N GLU A 73 1.42 2.85 -5.93
CA GLU A 73 0.28 3.72 -6.15
C GLU A 73 -0.36 4.19 -4.85
N ILE A 74 -0.91 5.42 -4.86
CA ILE A 74 -1.67 5.91 -3.72
C ILE A 74 -2.97 5.10 -3.61
N SER A 75 -3.09 4.34 -2.52
CA SER A 75 -4.26 3.49 -2.22
C SER A 75 -5.29 4.21 -1.36
N GLY A 76 -4.88 5.28 -0.67
CA GLY A 76 -5.74 6.11 0.14
C GLY A 76 -4.96 7.21 0.84
N PHE A 77 -5.68 8.07 1.56
CA PHE A 77 -5.09 9.17 2.30
C PHE A 77 -5.95 9.57 3.49
N HIS A 78 -5.34 10.32 4.42
CA HIS A 78 -6.01 10.93 5.56
C HIS A 78 -5.63 12.40 5.59
N ASP A 79 -6.62 13.30 5.59
CA ASP A 79 -6.41 14.75 5.62
C ASP A 79 -6.23 15.30 7.07
N GLY A 80 -6.01 14.40 8.03
CA GLY A 80 -5.98 14.71 9.45
C GLY A 80 -7.37 14.87 10.08
N CYS A 81 -8.44 14.53 9.36
CA CYS A 81 -9.79 14.41 9.89
C CYS A 81 -10.56 13.26 9.22
N ASN A 82 -10.66 13.27 7.89
CA ASN A 82 -11.27 12.25 7.07
C ASN A 82 -10.24 11.29 6.48
N SER A 83 -10.62 10.02 6.39
CA SER A 83 -9.87 8.99 5.68
C SER A 83 -10.59 8.66 4.39
N CYS A 84 -9.85 8.66 3.28
CA CYS A 84 -10.31 8.26 1.96
C CYS A 84 -9.49 7.07 1.46
N GLY A 85 -10.14 6.13 0.76
CA GLY A 85 -9.49 5.00 0.11
C GLY A 85 -10.09 4.76 -1.26
N PHE A 86 -9.30 4.21 -2.17
CA PHE A 86 -9.77 3.80 -3.49
C PHE A 86 -10.14 2.32 -3.46
N GLU A 87 -11.34 1.95 -3.92
CA GLU A 87 -11.79 0.55 -3.88
C GLU A 87 -11.10 -0.30 -4.96
N ASP A 88 -10.87 0.30 -6.13
CA ASP A 88 -10.32 -0.38 -7.29
C ASP A 88 -8.83 -0.09 -7.44
N LEU A 89 -8.00 -0.78 -6.66
CA LEU A 89 -6.53 -0.70 -6.80
C LEU A 89 -6.01 -1.44 -8.04
N ASP A 90 -6.83 -2.29 -8.65
CA ASP A 90 -6.49 -3.01 -9.88
C ASP A 90 -6.72 -2.16 -11.14
N GLN A 91 -7.40 -1.02 -11.00
CA GLN A 91 -7.57 -0.07 -12.09
C GLN A 91 -6.34 0.83 -12.22
N PRO A 92 -5.91 1.15 -13.45
CA PRO A 92 -4.74 1.99 -13.67
C PRO A 92 -4.94 3.39 -13.07
N ARG A 93 -3.86 3.97 -12.54
CA ARG A 93 -3.84 5.33 -12.01
C ARG A 93 -4.47 6.33 -13.00
N GLY A 94 -5.45 7.10 -12.53
CA GLY A 94 -6.16 8.10 -13.34
C GLY A 94 -7.31 7.56 -14.19
N ALA A 95 -7.68 6.27 -14.01
CA ALA A 95 -8.93 5.75 -14.54
C ALA A 95 -10.11 6.60 -14.06
N LEU A 96 -11.01 6.93 -14.97
CA LEU A 96 -12.16 7.82 -14.72
C LEU A 96 -13.21 7.17 -13.80
N ASP A 97 -13.18 5.84 -13.71
CA ASP A 97 -14.13 5.01 -12.98
C ASP A 97 -13.59 4.51 -11.63
N ARG A 98 -12.39 4.94 -11.22
CA ARG A 98 -11.84 4.59 -9.92
C ARG A 98 -12.70 5.19 -8.81
N SER A 99 -13.44 4.34 -8.09
CA SER A 99 -14.26 4.80 -6.97
C SER A 99 -13.39 5.14 -5.75
N MET A 100 -13.81 6.16 -5.01
CA MET A 100 -13.19 6.58 -3.76
C MET A 100 -14.25 6.63 -2.68
N ILE A 101 -13.97 5.99 -1.54
CA ILE A 101 -14.80 6.05 -0.34
C ILE A 101 -14.07 6.90 0.68
N CYS A 102 -14.80 7.86 1.26
CA CYS A 102 -14.30 8.71 2.33
C CYS A 102 -15.20 8.63 3.57
N THR A 103 -14.61 8.77 4.75
CA THR A 103 -15.38 9.25 5.91
C THR A 103 -15.82 10.69 5.64
N LEU A 104 -17.02 11.06 6.09
CA LEU A 104 -17.59 12.39 5.87
C LEU A 104 -17.87 13.08 7.21
N GLN A 105 -16.82 13.30 7.98
CA GLN A 105 -16.87 14.12 9.18
C GLN A 105 -16.78 15.61 8.80
N ALA A 106 -17.54 16.45 9.52
CA ALA A 106 -17.42 17.90 9.41
C ALA A 106 -16.15 18.35 10.14
N CYS A 107 -15.19 18.89 9.39
CA CYS A 107 -13.87 19.27 9.87
C CYS A 107 -13.66 20.77 9.68
N GLU A 108 -12.88 21.39 10.55
CA GLU A 108 -12.38 22.75 10.32
C GLU A 108 -11.34 22.73 9.21
N GLU A 109 -11.45 23.65 8.27
CA GLU A 109 -10.49 23.80 7.18
C GLU A 109 -9.13 24.25 7.73
N LYS A 110 -8.07 23.52 7.39
CA LYS A 110 -6.72 23.85 7.81
C LYS A 110 -5.99 24.59 6.69
N PRO A 111 -5.06 25.52 7.01
CA PRO A 111 -4.31 26.27 6.00
C PRO A 111 -3.55 25.41 4.98
N ASN A 112 -3.17 24.19 5.35
CA ASN A 112 -2.35 23.29 4.54
C ASN A 112 -3.17 22.28 3.71
N ASP A 113 -4.51 22.29 3.81
CA ASP A 113 -5.37 21.33 3.09
C ASP A 113 -5.23 21.46 1.57
N VAL A 114 -5.08 22.69 1.08
CA VAL A 114 -4.86 22.98 -0.35
C VAL A 114 -3.49 22.45 -0.84
N LEU A 115 -2.48 22.46 0.02
CA LEU A 115 -1.16 21.92 -0.31
C LEU A 115 -1.21 20.38 -0.38
N PHE A 116 -1.86 19.77 0.60
CA PHE A 116 -2.07 18.33 0.67
C PHE A 116 -2.89 17.78 -0.52
N ALA A 117 -4.00 18.45 -0.87
CA ALA A 117 -4.92 18.01 -1.91
C ALA A 117 -4.22 17.73 -3.27
N ARG A 118 -3.17 18.49 -3.60
CA ARG A 118 -2.38 18.31 -4.82
C ARG A 118 -1.74 16.92 -4.91
N PHE A 119 -1.29 16.39 -3.77
CA PHE A 119 -0.66 15.08 -3.71
C PHE A 119 -1.70 13.97 -3.54
N ALA A 120 -2.74 14.20 -2.74
CA ALA A 120 -3.80 13.24 -2.48
C ALA A 120 -4.61 12.88 -3.74
N PHE A 121 -4.92 13.88 -4.57
CA PHE A 121 -5.74 13.72 -5.78
C PHE A 121 -4.93 13.77 -7.08
N GLY A 122 -3.64 14.08 -7.01
CA GLY A 122 -2.77 14.17 -8.17
C GLY A 122 -2.09 12.84 -8.52
N THR A 123 -1.11 12.92 -9.42
CA THR A 123 -0.31 11.77 -9.88
C THR A 123 1.17 12.01 -9.61
N PRO A 124 1.59 12.15 -8.33
CA PRO A 124 2.99 12.43 -8.02
C PRO A 124 3.90 11.29 -8.48
N GLN A 125 5.09 11.67 -8.93
CA GLN A 125 6.22 10.75 -8.99
C GLN A 125 6.65 10.45 -7.55
N MET A 126 6.97 9.19 -7.30
CA MET A 126 7.32 8.70 -5.97
C MET A 126 8.73 8.14 -6.01
N ARG A 127 9.49 8.40 -4.95
CA ARG A 127 10.82 7.83 -4.76
C ARG A 127 11.16 7.79 -3.29
N VAL A 128 11.78 6.70 -2.85
CA VAL A 128 12.35 6.61 -1.51
C VAL A 128 13.77 7.18 -1.50
N GLU A 129 14.07 8.04 -0.54
CA GLU A 129 15.40 8.58 -0.24
C GLU A 129 15.66 8.61 1.26
N ASN A 130 16.71 7.92 1.73
CA ASN A 130 17.11 7.95 3.15
C ASN A 130 15.92 7.73 4.12
N ASP A 131 15.15 6.66 3.91
CA ASP A 131 13.96 6.31 4.69
C ASP A 131 12.79 7.31 4.63
N ARG A 132 12.81 8.21 3.65
CA ARG A 132 11.74 9.18 3.39
C ARG A 132 11.12 8.92 2.03
N LEU A 133 9.80 9.03 1.96
CA LEU A 133 9.09 9.06 0.69
C LEU A 133 9.06 10.49 0.18
N ILE A 134 9.57 10.69 -1.03
CA ILE A 134 9.55 11.96 -1.74
C ILE A 134 8.49 11.88 -2.82
N LEU A 135 7.52 12.79 -2.74
CA LEU A 135 6.55 13.00 -3.81
C LEU A 135 6.95 14.24 -4.61
N SER A 136 6.92 14.12 -5.93
CA SER A 136 7.26 15.22 -6.83
C SER A 136 6.19 15.40 -7.91
N GLN A 137 5.81 16.65 -8.14
CA GLN A 137 4.98 17.10 -9.27
C GLN A 137 5.60 18.39 -9.86
N PRO A 138 5.21 18.84 -11.07
CA PRO A 138 5.74 20.09 -11.61
C PRO A 138 5.56 21.27 -10.65
N GLY A 139 6.68 21.80 -10.14
CA GLY A 139 6.69 22.93 -9.20
C GLY A 139 6.37 22.60 -7.74
N HIS A 140 6.13 21.33 -7.40
CA HIS A 140 5.72 20.92 -6.06
C HIS A 140 6.51 19.71 -5.56
N ARG A 141 6.76 19.69 -4.24
CA ARG A 141 7.46 18.60 -3.57
C ARG A 141 6.88 18.37 -2.18
N ALA A 142 6.74 17.10 -1.81
CA ALA A 142 6.42 16.70 -0.44
C ALA A 142 7.40 15.68 0.10
N VAL A 143 7.64 15.74 1.40
CA VAL A 143 8.46 14.80 2.16
C VAL A 143 7.58 14.09 3.18
N LEU A 144 7.68 12.78 3.21
CA LEU A 144 6.94 11.94 4.12
C LEU A 144 7.88 10.99 4.85
N VAL A 145 7.48 10.60 6.05
CA VAL A 145 8.19 9.63 6.90
C VAL A 145 7.27 8.47 7.22
N ARG A 146 7.85 7.30 7.52
CA ARG A 146 7.05 6.19 8.03
C ARG A 146 6.47 6.57 9.41
N PRO A 147 5.18 6.30 9.68
CA PRO A 147 4.63 6.46 11.02
C PRO A 147 5.30 5.47 11.97
N PRO A 148 5.43 5.80 13.27
CA PRO A 148 5.93 4.85 14.25
C PRO A 148 5.04 3.59 14.27
N ALA A 149 5.66 2.42 14.35
CA ALA A 149 4.94 1.17 14.57
C ALA A 149 4.13 1.29 15.88
N ARG A 150 2.84 0.98 15.82
CA ARG A 150 1.95 0.94 16.99
C ARG A 150 2.00 -0.42 17.65
#